data_AF-A0A386WNF4-F1
#
_entry.id   AF-A0A386WNF4-F1
#
_cell.length_a   1.000
_cell.length_b   1.000
_cell.length_c   1.000
_cell.angle_alpha   90.00
_cell.angle_beta   90.00
_cell.angle_gamma   90.00
#
_symmetry.space_group_name_H-M   'P 1'
#
loop_
_entity.id
_entity.type
_entity.pdbx_description
1 polymer ?
#
loop_
_entity_poly.entity_id
_entity_poly.type
_entity_poly.pdbx_seq_one_letter_code
_entity_poly.pdbx_strand_id
1 'polypeptide(L)' 'MTAQRWIIHLPTTLTSADEVAALAVTLRDSLGHVAVIDFGETTLSEEDSQFVRTRVWCDARLDGAGRCGHRNDHDGPCGP' A
#
# COMPACT_ATOMS: atom_id res chain seq x y z
N MET A 1 5.81 25.47 5.76
CA MET A 1 4.83 24.67 6.53
C MET A 1 4.42 23.50 5.66
N THR A 2 4.70 22.27 6.07
CA THR A 2 4.15 21.09 5.38
C THR A 2 2.64 21.06 5.61
N ALA A 3 1.86 20.93 4.54
CA ALA A 3 0.40 20.85 4.67
C ALA A 3 0.03 19.61 5.51
N GLN A 4 -0.93 19.77 6.42
CA GLN A 4 -1.46 18.66 7.22
C GLN A 4 -2.10 17.63 6.27
N ARG A 5 -1.76 16.34 6.45
CA ARG A 5 -2.36 15.21 5.73
C ARG A 5 -3.09 14.30 6.72
N TRP A 6 -4.16 13.68 6.27
CA TRP A 6 -5.01 12.78 7.06
C TRP A 6 -4.97 11.38 6.47
N ILE A 7 -5.15 10.36 7.32
CA ILE A 7 -5.13 8.93 6.95
C ILE A 7 -6.46 8.31 7.37
N ILE A 8 -7.03 7.46 6.51
CA ILE A 8 -8.22 6.67 6.82
C ILE A 8 -7.75 5.26 7.19
N HIS A 9 -8.19 4.78 8.36
CA HIS A 9 -8.01 3.39 8.77
C HIS A 9 -9.34 2.65 8.57
N LEU A 10 -9.31 1.58 7.78
CA LEU A 10 -10.48 0.76 7.47
C LEU A 10 -10.25 -0.66 8.03
N PRO A 11 -10.85 -1.01 9.18
CA PRO A 11 -10.78 -2.37 9.71
C PRO A 11 -11.45 -3.37 8.76
N THR A 12 -10.95 -4.59 8.74
CA THR A 12 -11.52 -5.71 7.96
C THR A 12 -11.67 -6.93 8.86
N THR A 13 -12.53 -7.87 8.48
CA THR A 13 -12.68 -9.15 9.18
C THR A 13 -11.68 -10.22 8.70
N LEU A 14 -10.74 -9.86 7.81
CA LEU A 14 -9.77 -10.78 7.25
C LEU A 14 -8.69 -11.11 8.29
N THR A 15 -8.34 -12.39 8.40
CA THR A 15 -7.38 -12.88 9.39
C THR A 15 -6.03 -13.27 8.78
N SER A 16 -5.80 -12.92 7.50
CA SER A 16 -4.57 -13.22 6.76
C SER A 16 -4.00 -11.95 6.13
N ALA A 17 -2.69 -11.73 6.33
CA ALA A 17 -1.99 -10.61 5.72
C ALA A 17 -2.05 -10.67 4.18
N ASP A 18 -2.00 -11.87 3.59
CA ASP A 18 -2.08 -12.05 2.14
C ASP A 18 -3.45 -11.68 1.57
N GLU A 19 -4.53 -12.01 2.30
CA GLU A 19 -5.89 -11.64 1.92
C GLU A 19 -6.11 -10.13 2.02
N VAL A 20 -5.60 -9.49 3.08
CA VAL A 20 -5.67 -8.03 3.23
C VAL A 20 -4.85 -7.34 2.13
N ALA A 21 -3.68 -7.89 1.76
CA ALA A 21 -2.89 -7.37 0.65
C ALA A 21 -3.61 -7.55 -0.71
N ALA A 22 -4.33 -8.66 -0.91
CA ALA A 22 -5.18 -8.87 -2.10
C ALA A 22 -6.35 -7.88 -2.17
N LEU A 23 -6.97 -7.57 -1.03
CA LEU A 23 -7.98 -6.52 -0.93
C LEU A 23 -7.38 -5.14 -1.28
N ALA A 24 -6.18 -4.81 -0.80
CA ALA A 24 -5.51 -3.55 -1.14
C ALA A 24 -5.27 -3.39 -2.65
N VAL A 25 -4.90 -4.48 -3.35
CA VAL A 25 -4.80 -4.48 -4.83
C VAL A 25 -6.16 -4.22 -5.47
N THR A 26 -7.21 -4.92 -5.02
CA THR A 26 -8.57 -4.74 -5.54
C THR A 26 -9.07 -3.31 -5.35
N LEU A 27 -8.78 -2.70 -4.20
CA LEU A 27 -9.10 -1.30 -3.91
C LEU A 27 -8.34 -0.35 -4.83
N ARG A 28 -7.03 -0.56 -5.06
CA ARG A 28 -6.24 0.23 -6.01
C ARG A 28 -6.85 0.19 -7.40
N ASP A 29 -7.19 -1.00 -7.89
CA ASP A 29 -7.73 -1.17 -9.24
C ASP A 29 -9.12 -0.54 -9.38
N SER A 30 -9.97 -0.68 -8.35
CA SER A 30 -11.33 -0.12 -8.35
C SER A 30 -11.36 1.40 -8.20
N LEU A 31 -10.45 1.95 -7.40
CA LEU A 31 -10.40 3.37 -7.03
C LEU A 31 -9.26 4.12 -7.73
N GLY A 32 -8.64 3.56 -8.77
CA GLY A 32 -7.55 4.21 -9.51
C GLY A 32 -7.95 5.55 -10.14
N HIS A 33 -9.24 5.83 -10.25
CA HIS A 33 -9.77 7.12 -10.69
C HIS A 33 -9.74 8.23 -9.60
N VAL A 34 -9.51 7.87 -8.33
CA VAL A 34 -9.48 8.79 -7.19
C VAL A 34 -8.05 9.29 -6.95
N ALA A 35 -7.68 10.38 -7.63
CA ALA A 35 -6.31 10.91 -7.63
C ALA A 35 -5.79 11.41 -6.26
N VAL A 36 -6.65 11.55 -5.24
CA VAL A 36 -6.24 11.96 -3.89
C VAL A 36 -5.75 10.81 -3.01
N ILE A 37 -5.90 9.56 -3.45
CA ILE A 37 -5.44 8.37 -2.73
C ILE A 37 -4.11 7.90 -3.34
N ASP A 38 -3.04 7.98 -2.56
CA ASP A 38 -1.76 7.39 -2.91
C ASP A 38 -1.74 5.91 -2.49
N PHE A 39 -2.15 5.03 -3.41
CA PHE A 39 -2.11 3.60 -3.14
C PHE A 39 -0.69 3.11 -2.88
N GLY A 40 0.35 3.67 -3.51
CA GLY A 40 1.73 3.24 -3.32
C GLY A 40 2.25 3.35 -1.88
N GLU A 41 1.60 4.17 -1.05
CA GLU A 41 1.93 4.36 0.37
C GLU A 41 1.01 3.55 1.32
N THR A 42 0.21 2.61 0.81
CA THR A 42 -0.66 1.78 1.67
C THR A 42 0.15 0.85 2.55
N THR A 43 -0.27 0.81 3.81
CA THR A 43 0.31 -0.06 4.84
C THR A 43 -0.76 -0.90 5.50
N LEU A 44 -0.40 -2.12 5.86
CA LEU A 44 -1.21 -3.04 6.64
C LEU A 44 -0.71 -3.07 8.09
N SER A 45 -1.62 -3.30 9.00
CA SER A 45 -1.33 -3.49 10.41
C SER A 45 -2.30 -4.52 10.99
N GLU A 46 -1.85 -5.31 11.94
CA GLU A 46 -2.76 -6.07 12.79
C GLU A 46 -3.62 -5.11 13.63
N GLU A 47 -4.85 -5.50 13.94
CA GLU A 47 -5.81 -4.66 14.67
C GLU A 47 -5.27 -4.22 16.04
N ASP A 48 -4.59 -5.13 16.75
CA ASP A 48 -3.99 -4.86 18.06
C ASP A 48 -2.61 -4.20 17.97
N SER A 49 -2.03 -4.09 16.77
CA SER A 49 -0.68 -3.55 16.53
C SER A 49 -0.66 -2.49 15.42
N GLN A 50 -1.59 -1.53 15.44
CA GLN A 50 -1.76 -0.49 14.39
C GLN A 50 -0.54 0.43 14.16
N PHE A 51 0.39 0.45 15.11
CA PHE A 51 1.65 1.20 14.97
C PHE A 51 2.69 0.44 14.11
N VAL A 52 2.53 -0.87 13.94
CA VAL A 52 3.36 -1.70 13.07
C VAL A 52 2.77 -1.65 11.67
N ARG A 53 3.49 -1.02 10.74
CA ARG A 53 3.01 -0.76 9.37
C ARG A 53 3.83 -1.54 8.34
N THR A 54 3.25 -2.58 7.79
CA THR A 54 3.82 -3.39 6.71
C THR A 54 3.41 -2.80 5.37
N ARG A 55 4.35 -2.50 4.47
CA ARG A 55 4.02 -1.98 3.14
C ARG A 55 3.39 -3.08 2.28
N VAL A 56 2.38 -2.72 1.48
CA VAL A 56 1.80 -3.64 0.48
C VAL A 56 2.66 -3.71 -0.79
N TRP A 57 3.20 -2.58 -1.20
CA TRP A 57 4.02 -2.43 -2.41
C TRP A 57 5.48 -2.19 -2.07
N CYS A 58 6.34 -2.63 -2.98
CA CYS A 58 7.77 -2.36 -2.90
C CYS A 58 8.02 -0.85 -2.98
N ASP A 59 8.84 -0.33 -2.07
CA ASP A 59 9.12 1.12 -2.02
C ASP A 59 10.30 1.54 -2.90
N ALA A 60 10.95 0.58 -3.57
CA ALA A 60 12.13 0.82 -4.37
C ALA A 60 11.85 1.90 -5.43
N ARG A 61 12.72 2.92 -5.45
CA ARG A 61 12.68 3.96 -6.48
C ARG A 61 13.27 3.39 -7.77
N LEU A 62 12.57 3.58 -8.87
CA LEU A 62 13.07 3.25 -10.19
C LEU A 62 13.85 4.43 -10.77
N ASP A 63 14.65 4.20 -11.81
CA ASP A 63 15.31 5.28 -12.55
C ASP A 63 14.23 6.01 -13.38
N GLY A 64 13.63 7.02 -12.75
CA GLY A 64 12.41 7.70 -13.18
C GLY A 64 11.61 8.10 -11.94
N ALA A 65 10.74 9.10 -11.99
CA ALA A 65 10.05 9.59 -10.78
C ALA A 65 9.07 8.58 -10.12
N GLY A 66 9.08 7.31 -10.54
CA GLY A 66 8.19 6.26 -10.07
C GLY A 66 8.81 5.33 -9.02
N ARG A 67 7.93 4.53 -8.42
CA ARG A 67 8.29 3.40 -7.56
C ARG A 67 8.02 2.09 -8.29
N CYS A 68 8.58 1.01 -7.75
CA CYS A 68 8.28 -0.34 -8.17
C CYS A 68 6.75 -0.63 -8.10
N GLY A 69 6.20 -1.22 -9.15
CA GLY A 69 4.80 -1.64 -9.21
C GLY A 69 4.51 -2.96 -8.50
N HIS A 70 5.54 -3.72 -8.14
CA HIS A 70 5.43 -5.03 -7.51
C HIS A 70 5.05 -4.96 -6.02
N ARG A 71 4.59 -6.09 -5.48
CA ARG A 71 4.34 -6.27 -4.04
C ARG A 71 5.62 -6.12 -3.24
N ASN A 72 5.48 -5.77 -1.95
CA ASN A 72 6.62 -5.83 -1.05
C ASN A 72 7.21 -7.25 -1.01
N ASP A 73 8.53 -7.36 -0.89
CA ASP A 73 9.27 -8.64 -0.87
C ASP A 73 9.07 -9.50 -2.14
N HIS A 74 8.80 -8.89 -3.29
CA HIS A 74 8.73 -9.61 -4.56
C HIS A 74 10.08 -10.21 -4.96
N ASP A 75 10.02 -11.36 -5.64
CA ASP A 75 11.19 -11.93 -6.31
C ASP A 75 11.54 -11.13 -7.58
N GLY A 76 12.81 -11.21 -7.98
CA GLY A 76 13.30 -10.58 -9.21
C GLY A 76 13.57 -9.07 -9.12
N PRO A 77 14.01 -8.44 -10.22
CA PRO A 77 14.36 -7.02 -10.23
C PRO A 77 13.12 -6.14 -10.10
N CYS A 78 13.27 -4.96 -9.50
CA CYS A 78 12.20 -3.97 -9.45
C CYS A 78 11.84 -3.45 -10.85
N GLY A 79 10.55 -3.18 -11.07
CA GLY A 79 10.01 -2.68 -12.33
C GLY A 79 8.71 -1.89 -12.11
N PRO A 80 8.25 -1.13 -13.12
CA PRO A 80 7.04 -0.31 -13.03
C PRO A 80 5.75 -1.12 -12.89
#